data_AF-A0A7X8EP31-F1
#
_entry.id   AF-A0A7X8EP31-F1
#
_cell.length_a   1.000
_cell.length_b   1.000
_cell.length_c   1.000
_cell.angle_alpha   90.00
_cell.angle_beta   90.00
_cell.angle_gamma   90.00
#
_symmetry.space_group_name_H-M   'P 1'
#
loop_
_entity.id
_entity.type
_entity.pdbx_description
1 polymer ?
#
loop_
_entity_poly.entity_id
_entity_poly.type
_entity_poly.pdbx_seq_one_letter_code
_entity_poly.pdbx_strand_id
1 'polypeptide(L)'
;MLSIRNICNGDKGFTMIELLIGLALFSILSLGLWSILDHATRNSERTQLQIETVENARVALDFMVEEIRRAENIKIKYPEGPLSLDIDGDGDYIIGSSSPDVEFEFDRAKGQIKYNSIVLVDDIEELGFSPDDFDSNLDGVYDKNLIIHIKTKKPANILGTDILYDIKGEVSVKYKSNILVTY
;
A
#
# COMPACT_ATOMS: atom_id res chain seq x y z
N MET A 1 -75.02 14.25 -6.00
CA MET A 1 -73.68 14.00 -6.56
C MET A 1 -72.75 13.78 -5.38
N LEU A 2 -72.28 12.54 -5.22
CA LEU A 2 -71.30 11.98 -4.27
C LEU A 2 -71.37 12.40 -2.78
N SER A 3 -72.09 11.58 -2.01
CA SER A 3 -72.00 11.50 -0.55
C SER A 3 -70.67 10.84 -0.15
N ILE A 4 -69.78 11.59 0.50
CA ILE A 4 -68.61 11.06 1.21
C ILE A 4 -69.14 10.46 2.51
N ARG A 5 -69.52 9.19 2.41
CA ARG A 5 -70.05 8.38 3.51
C ARG A 5 -68.85 7.86 4.30
N ASN A 6 -68.77 8.25 5.56
CA ASN A 6 -67.77 7.85 6.57
C ASN A 6 -67.25 6.41 6.39
N ILE A 7 -65.97 6.29 6.00
CA ILE A 7 -65.18 5.06 6.07
C ILE A 7 -64.36 5.11 7.38
N CYS A 8 -65.03 5.22 8.53
CA CYS A 8 -64.40 5.14 9.85
C CYS A 8 -65.34 4.40 10.82
N ASN A 9 -65.71 3.16 10.47
CA ASN A 9 -66.47 2.27 11.35
C ASN A 9 -65.59 1.05 11.67
N GLY A 10 -64.83 1.10 12.76
CA GLY A 10 -64.17 -0.09 13.31
C GLY A 10 -62.76 0.06 13.88
N ASP A 11 -62.15 1.24 13.84
CA ASP A 11 -60.76 1.41 14.28
C ASP A 11 -60.67 1.39 15.81
N LYS A 12 -60.49 0.19 16.37
CA LYS A 12 -60.11 0.00 17.78
C LYS A 12 -58.70 0.55 17.95
N GLY A 13 -58.55 1.63 18.73
CA GLY A 13 -57.25 2.16 19.12
C GLY A 13 -56.40 1.11 19.85
N PHE A 14 -55.07 1.26 19.77
CA PHE A 14 -54.14 0.39 20.47
C PHE A 14 -54.38 0.42 21.99
N THR A 15 -54.40 -0.75 22.61
CA THR A 15 -54.43 -0.86 24.06
C THR A 15 -53.06 -0.46 24.65
N MET A 16 -53.06 0.03 25.89
CA MET A 16 -51.83 0.43 26.58
C MET A 16 -50.80 -0.72 26.67
N ILE A 17 -51.30 -1.95 26.85
CA ILE A 17 -50.44 -3.13 26.96
C ILE A 17 -49.80 -3.50 25.61
N GLU A 18 -50.52 -3.39 24.49
CA GLU A 18 -49.97 -3.62 23.16
C GLU A 18 -48.87 -2.60 22.82
N LEU A 19 -49.04 -1.35 23.23
CA LEU A 19 -48.03 -0.31 23.04
C LEU A 19 -46.76 -0.61 23.85
N LEU A 20 -46.91 -1.09 25.09
CA LEU A 20 -45.78 -1.45 25.95
C LEU A 20 -45.02 -2.65 25.40
N ILE A 21 -45.73 -3.69 24.96
CA ILE A 21 -45.12 -4.86 24.30
C ILE A 21 -44.43 -4.46 23.00
N GLY A 22 -45.07 -3.61 22.19
CA GLY A 22 -44.48 -3.09 20.95
C GLY A 22 -43.17 -2.32 21.19
N LEU A 23 -43.14 -1.44 22.19
CA LEU A 23 -41.94 -0.72 22.59
C LEU A 23 -40.84 -1.66 23.11
N ALA A 24 -41.20 -2.68 23.91
CA ALA A 24 -40.23 -3.65 24.42
C ALA A 24 -39.57 -4.42 23.26
N LEU A 25 -40.37 -4.94 22.33
CA LEU A 25 -39.85 -5.64 21.15
C LEU A 25 -39.01 -4.71 20.25
N PHE A 26 -39.48 -3.48 20.04
CA PHE A 26 -38.74 -2.49 19.26
C PHE A 26 -37.38 -2.17 19.89
N SER A 27 -37.30 -2.06 21.21
CA SER A 27 -36.04 -1.79 21.91
C SER A 27 -35.01 -2.91 21.71
N ILE A 28 -35.46 -4.17 21.82
CA ILE A 28 -34.62 -5.36 21.60
C ILE A 28 -34.13 -5.39 20.14
N LEU A 29 -35.02 -5.14 19.18
CA LEU A 29 -34.67 -5.09 17.76
C LEU A 29 -33.67 -3.96 17.46
N SER A 30 -33.88 -2.77 18.05
CA SER A 30 -33.02 -1.62 17.86
C SER A 30 -31.60 -1.88 18.37
N LEU A 31 -31.45 -2.55 19.52
CA LEU A 31 -30.14 -2.94 20.05
C LEU A 31 -29.42 -3.95 19.14
N GLY A 32 -30.15 -4.92 18.58
CA GLY A 32 -29.60 -5.86 17.61
C GLY A 32 -29.09 -5.17 16.34
N LEU A 33 -29.89 -4.24 15.81
CA LEU A 33 -29.50 -3.45 14.63
C LEU A 33 -28.30 -2.54 14.92
N TRP A 34 -28.24 -1.93 16.11
CA TRP A 34 -27.11 -1.10 16.52
C TRP A 34 -25.79 -1.87 16.54
N SER A 35 -25.77 -3.08 17.09
CA SER A 35 -24.57 -3.91 17.11
C SER A 35 -24.08 -4.24 15.69
N ILE A 36 -24.99 -4.59 14.78
CA ILE A 36 -24.64 -4.87 13.38
C ILE A 36 -24.05 -3.62 12.72
N LEU A 37 -24.65 -2.45 12.97
CA LEU A 37 -24.18 -1.19 12.41
C LEU A 37 -22.77 -0.83 12.91
N ASP A 38 -22.51 -0.95 14.22
CA ASP A 38 -21.19 -0.69 14.82
C ASP A 38 -20.12 -1.65 14.29
N HIS A 39 -20.47 -2.92 14.07
CA HIS A 39 -19.55 -3.86 13.42
C HIS A 39 -19.28 -3.49 11.95
N ALA A 40 -20.32 -3.07 11.21
CA ALA A 40 -20.18 -2.68 9.81
C ALA A 40 -19.32 -1.42 9.65
N THR A 41 -19.51 -0.39 10.48
CA THR A 41 -18.74 0.86 10.41
C THR A 41 -17.27 0.62 10.72
N ARG A 42 -16.96 -0.10 11.80
CA ARG A 42 -15.56 -0.42 12.16
C ARG A 42 -14.87 -1.27 11.09
N ASN A 43 -15.59 -2.20 10.47
CA ASN A 43 -15.04 -3.00 9.38
C ASN A 43 -14.78 -2.14 8.13
N SER A 44 -15.68 -1.19 7.83
CA SER A 44 -15.50 -0.25 6.73
C SER A 44 -14.28 0.65 6.93
N GLU A 45 -14.12 1.26 8.11
CA GLU A 45 -12.98 2.11 8.44
C GLU A 45 -11.65 1.35 8.29
N ARG A 46 -11.57 0.12 8.80
CA ARG A 46 -10.38 -0.72 8.63
C ARG A 46 -10.09 -1.09 7.19
N THR A 47 -11.13 -1.35 6.40
CA THR A 47 -10.98 -1.66 4.97
C THR A 47 -10.48 -0.44 4.21
N GLN A 48 -10.95 0.75 4.58
CA GLN A 48 -10.50 2.00 3.96
C GLN A 48 -9.01 2.28 4.25
N LEU A 49 -8.58 2.13 5.52
CA LEU A 49 -7.16 2.25 5.88
C LEU A 49 -6.29 1.25 5.11
N GLN A 50 -6.78 0.02 4.89
CA GLN A 50 -6.06 -0.99 4.10
C GLN A 50 -5.89 -0.59 2.64
N ILE A 51 -6.96 -0.06 2.04
CA ILE A 51 -6.92 0.41 0.65
C ILE A 51 -5.90 1.55 0.53
N GLU A 52 -5.91 2.48 1.49
CA GLU A 52 -4.99 3.62 1.53
C GLU A 52 -3.51 3.18 1.61
N THR A 53 -3.15 2.26 2.51
CA THR A 53 -1.77 1.75 2.60
C THR A 53 -1.31 1.09 1.29
N VAL A 54 -2.15 0.27 0.66
CA VAL A 54 -1.82 -0.43 -0.59
C VAL A 54 -1.73 0.56 -1.76
N GLU A 55 -2.62 1.54 -1.82
CA GLU A 55 -2.61 2.59 -2.84
C GLU A 55 -1.37 3.48 -2.70
N ASN A 56 -1.04 3.92 -1.49
CA ASN A 56 0.16 4.70 -1.22
C ASN A 56 1.43 3.93 -1.60
N ALA A 57 1.51 2.64 -1.26
CA ALA A 57 2.63 1.78 -1.66
C ALA A 57 2.73 1.62 -3.17
N ARG A 58 1.60 1.51 -3.88
CA ARG A 58 1.58 1.45 -5.36
C ARG A 58 2.04 2.78 -5.97
N VAL A 59 1.55 3.91 -5.49
CA VAL A 59 1.98 5.24 -5.96
C VAL A 59 3.47 5.44 -5.72
N ALA A 60 3.98 5.05 -4.56
CA ALA A 60 5.41 5.11 -4.26
C ALA A 60 6.23 4.20 -5.19
N LEU A 61 5.76 2.99 -5.47
CA LEU A 61 6.40 2.07 -6.40
C LEU A 61 6.44 2.62 -7.83
N ASP A 62 5.33 3.16 -8.32
CA ASP A 62 5.26 3.77 -9.65
C ASP A 62 6.22 4.98 -9.73
N PHE A 63 6.26 5.81 -8.68
CA PHE A 63 7.20 6.91 -8.56
C PHE A 63 8.66 6.43 -8.57
N MET A 64 9.00 5.39 -7.79
CA MET A 64 10.34 4.79 -7.78
C MET A 64 10.73 4.27 -9.17
N VAL A 65 9.83 3.56 -9.85
CA VAL A 65 10.03 3.04 -11.20
C VAL A 65 10.29 4.16 -12.20
N GLU A 66 9.51 5.25 -12.14
CA GLU A 66 9.69 6.40 -13.04
C GLU A 66 11.00 7.15 -12.78
N GLU A 67 11.33 7.40 -11.52
CA GLU A 67 12.56 8.09 -11.15
C GLU A 67 13.79 7.24 -11.51
N ILE A 68 13.72 5.93 -11.33
CA ILE A 68 14.80 5.02 -11.74
C ILE A 68 15.01 5.05 -13.26
N ARG A 69 13.95 5.20 -14.05
CA ARG A 69 14.06 5.31 -15.52
C ARG A 69 14.64 6.64 -16.00
N ARG A 70 14.60 7.68 -15.16
CA ARG A 70 15.04 9.05 -15.53
C ARG A 70 16.40 9.41 -14.98
N ALA A 71 16.78 8.84 -13.85
CA ALA A 71 18.03 9.18 -13.18
C ALA A 71 19.25 8.60 -13.91
N GLU A 72 20.32 9.37 -13.95
CA GLU A 72 21.62 8.93 -14.46
C GLU A 72 22.38 8.19 -13.33
N ASN A 73 22.31 8.72 -12.10
CA ASN A 73 22.96 8.16 -10.92
C ASN A 73 21.98 7.83 -9.79
N ILE A 74 21.93 6.55 -9.38
CA ILE A 74 21.01 6.09 -8.32
C ILE A 74 21.74 5.49 -7.14
N LYS A 75 21.35 5.96 -5.95
CA LYS A 75 21.79 5.41 -4.68
C LYS A 75 20.63 4.87 -3.88
N ILE A 76 20.69 3.59 -3.53
CA ILE A 76 19.68 2.93 -2.68
C ILE A 76 20.35 2.55 -1.36
N LYS A 77 19.92 3.17 -0.27
CA LYS A 77 20.31 2.81 1.10
C LYS A 77 19.36 1.74 1.62
N TYR A 78 19.85 0.51 1.71
CA TYR A 78 19.11 -0.63 2.24
C TYR A 78 19.81 -1.20 3.49
N PRO A 79 19.08 -1.77 4.48
CA PRO A 79 19.67 -2.35 5.69
C PRO A 79 20.71 -3.45 5.44
N GLU A 80 20.68 -4.14 4.31
CA GLU A 80 21.68 -5.17 3.96
C GLU A 80 22.92 -4.59 3.24
N GLY A 81 22.91 -3.30 2.93
CA GLY A 81 24.01 -2.59 2.26
C GLY A 81 23.50 -1.57 1.25
N PRO A 82 24.29 -0.54 0.90
CA PRO A 82 23.92 0.37 -0.17
C PRO A 82 24.03 -0.33 -1.52
N LEU A 83 22.92 -0.41 -2.26
CA LEU A 83 22.92 -0.76 -3.67
C LEU A 83 23.15 0.52 -4.47
N SER A 84 24.17 0.53 -5.32
CA SER A 84 24.44 1.64 -6.25
C SER A 84 24.24 1.11 -7.66
N LEU A 85 23.44 1.80 -8.46
CA LEU A 85 23.18 1.45 -9.85
C LEU A 85 23.75 2.57 -10.72
N ASP A 86 24.71 2.22 -11.58
CA ASP A 86 25.14 3.04 -12.70
C ASP A 86 24.16 2.79 -13.84
N ILE A 87 23.38 3.82 -14.17
CA ILE A 87 22.37 3.75 -15.21
C ILE A 87 22.86 4.41 -16.49
N ASP A 88 23.82 5.34 -16.49
CA ASP A 88 24.28 5.95 -17.76
C ASP A 88 25.35 5.12 -18.49
N GLY A 89 25.97 4.15 -17.80
CA GLY A 89 26.97 3.24 -18.34
C GLY A 89 28.31 3.91 -18.60
N ASP A 90 28.59 5.04 -17.96
CA ASP A 90 29.89 5.71 -18.00
C ASP A 90 30.98 4.96 -17.22
N GLY A 91 30.58 3.97 -16.41
CA GLY A 91 31.46 3.09 -15.65
C GLY A 91 31.97 3.72 -14.35
N ASP A 92 31.51 4.92 -13.99
CA ASP A 92 31.81 5.58 -12.74
C ASP A 92 30.74 5.21 -11.70
N TYR A 93 30.94 4.06 -11.05
CA TYR A 93 30.22 3.76 -9.82
C TYR A 93 30.74 4.68 -8.72
N ILE A 94 30.28 5.93 -8.68
CA ILE A 94 30.67 6.83 -7.60
C ILE A 94 29.89 6.44 -6.34
N ILE A 95 30.36 5.40 -5.65
CA ILE A 95 29.95 5.06 -4.29
C ILE A 95 30.38 6.22 -3.40
N GLY A 96 29.49 7.21 -3.25
CA GLY A 96 29.77 8.43 -2.50
C GLY A 96 30.07 9.68 -3.33
N SER A 97 29.57 9.80 -4.57
CA SER A 97 29.45 11.13 -5.18
C SER A 97 28.66 12.01 -4.22
N SER A 98 29.16 13.23 -4.01
CA SER A 98 28.60 14.18 -3.05
C SER A 98 27.17 14.63 -3.38
N SER A 99 26.57 14.16 -4.49
CA SER A 99 25.19 14.46 -4.89
C SER A 99 24.64 13.40 -5.86
N PRO A 100 24.05 12.28 -5.41
CA PRO A 100 23.24 11.44 -6.29
C PRO A 100 22.03 12.23 -6.80
N ASP A 101 21.58 11.96 -8.04
CA ASP A 101 20.36 12.57 -8.57
C ASP A 101 19.13 12.03 -7.82
N VAL A 102 19.14 10.73 -7.55
CA VAL A 102 18.08 10.03 -6.83
C VAL A 102 18.66 9.17 -5.71
N GLU A 103 18.25 9.46 -4.49
CA GLU A 103 18.53 8.66 -3.30
C GLU A 103 17.25 8.07 -2.71
N PHE A 104 17.15 6.74 -2.70
CA PHE A 104 16.12 6.02 -1.95
C PHE A 104 16.68 5.49 -0.64
N GLU A 105 15.98 5.70 0.48
CA GLU A 105 16.35 5.18 1.79
C GLU A 105 15.17 4.41 2.39
N PHE A 106 15.41 3.16 2.80
CA PHE A 106 14.43 2.40 3.56
C PHE A 106 14.77 2.37 5.05
N ASP A 107 13.96 3.06 5.86
CA ASP A 107 14.05 3.05 7.31
C ASP A 107 13.16 1.92 7.86
N ARG A 108 13.76 0.73 8.03
CA ARG A 108 13.06 -0.45 8.56
C ARG A 108 12.49 -0.25 9.96
N ALA A 109 13.09 0.62 10.78
CA ALA A 109 12.61 0.88 12.13
C ALA A 109 11.30 1.67 12.13
N LYS A 110 11.11 2.50 11.10
CA LYS A 110 9.90 3.32 10.92
C LYS A 110 8.94 2.78 9.87
N GLY A 111 9.36 1.79 9.07
CA GLY A 111 8.59 1.28 7.94
C GLY A 111 8.38 2.33 6.85
N GLN A 112 9.38 3.19 6.63
CA GLN A 112 9.28 4.34 5.72
C GLN A 112 10.27 4.20 4.57
N ILE A 113 9.79 4.52 3.36
CA ILE A 113 10.66 4.76 2.20
C ILE A 113 10.79 6.27 2.04
N LYS A 114 12.03 6.74 1.90
CA LYS A 114 12.33 8.14 1.62
C LYS A 114 12.95 8.29 0.24
N TYR A 115 12.64 9.41 -0.40
CA TYR A 115 13.29 9.91 -1.60
C TYR A 115 13.99 11.22 -1.25
N ASN A 116 15.31 11.30 -1.43
CA ASN A 116 16.11 12.49 -1.14
C ASN A 116 15.83 13.08 0.26
N SER A 117 15.75 12.21 1.27
CA SER A 117 15.40 12.53 2.68
C SER A 117 13.94 12.94 2.96
N ILE A 118 13.07 12.96 1.96
CA ILE A 118 11.62 13.21 2.12
C ILE A 118 10.89 11.87 2.20
N VAL A 119 9.97 11.71 3.15
CA VAL A 119 9.15 10.49 3.25
C VAL A 119 8.23 10.39 2.04
N LEU A 120 8.36 9.29 1.29
CA LEU A 120 7.55 8.97 0.12
C LEU A 120 6.35 8.11 0.51
N VAL A 121 6.56 7.13 1.38
CA VAL A 121 5.50 6.24 1.89
C VAL A 121 5.88 5.67 3.26
N ASP A 122 4.86 5.36 4.06
CA ASP A 122 4.91 4.74 5.37
C ASP A 122 4.20 3.37 5.38
N ASP A 123 4.21 2.71 6.55
CA ASP A 123 3.62 1.38 6.76
C ASP A 123 4.14 0.27 5.83
N ILE A 124 5.41 0.41 5.40
CA ILE A 124 6.12 -0.58 4.60
C ILE A 124 6.87 -1.56 5.52
N GLU A 125 6.70 -2.86 5.28
CA GLU A 125 7.36 -3.92 6.05
C GLU A 125 8.72 -4.29 5.45
N GLU A 126 8.77 -4.38 4.12
CA GLU A 126 9.96 -4.81 3.39
C GLU A 126 10.02 -4.09 2.04
N LEU A 127 11.23 -3.71 1.65
CA LEU A 127 11.53 -3.24 0.31
C LEU A 127 12.61 -4.17 -0.26
N GLY A 128 12.38 -4.80 -1.40
CA GLY A 128 13.35 -5.71 -2.02
C GLY A 128 13.70 -5.24 -3.41
N PHE A 129 14.92 -5.52 -3.83
CA PHE A 129 15.38 -5.34 -5.20
C PHE A 129 15.86 -6.69 -5.72
N SER A 130 15.57 -7.00 -6.98
CA SER A 130 15.96 -8.25 -7.63
C SER A 130 16.22 -7.97 -9.11
N PRO A 131 17.18 -8.63 -9.78
CA PRO A 131 18.14 -9.59 -9.22
C PRO A 131 19.25 -8.90 -8.40
N ASP A 132 19.84 -9.63 -7.46
CA ASP A 132 21.02 -9.18 -6.70
C ASP A 132 22.29 -9.07 -7.57
N ASP A 133 22.29 -9.78 -8.70
CA ASP A 133 23.34 -9.79 -9.70
C ASP A 133 22.72 -9.50 -11.08
N PHE A 134 23.04 -8.32 -11.61
CA PHE A 134 22.51 -7.83 -12.86
C PHE A 134 23.33 -8.33 -14.07
N ASP A 135 24.62 -8.68 -13.89
CA ASP A 135 25.56 -9.08 -14.95
C ASP A 135 26.14 -10.47 -14.63
N SER A 136 25.27 -11.47 -14.77
CA SER A 136 25.60 -12.84 -14.35
C SER A 136 26.68 -13.51 -15.20
N ASN A 137 26.91 -12.99 -16.40
CA ASN A 137 27.89 -13.50 -17.36
C ASN A 137 29.18 -12.65 -17.43
N LEU A 138 29.22 -11.51 -16.70
CA LEU A 138 30.32 -10.56 -16.65
C LEU A 138 30.71 -10.04 -18.05
N ASP A 139 29.75 -9.92 -18.96
CA ASP A 139 29.98 -9.40 -20.32
C ASP A 139 29.76 -7.89 -20.42
N GLY A 140 29.36 -7.28 -19.30
CA GLY A 140 29.14 -5.86 -19.17
C GLY A 140 27.75 -5.44 -19.64
N VAL A 141 26.88 -6.37 -19.95
CA VAL A 141 25.49 -6.12 -20.30
C VAL A 141 24.62 -6.74 -19.22
N TYR A 142 23.73 -5.93 -18.67
CA TYR A 142 22.78 -6.46 -17.70
C TYR A 142 21.79 -7.42 -18.39
N ASP A 143 21.74 -8.65 -17.89
CA ASP A 143 20.97 -9.76 -18.47
C ASP A 143 19.47 -9.69 -18.10
N LYS A 144 19.12 -8.89 -17.08
CA LYS A 144 17.81 -8.94 -16.39
C LYS A 144 17.29 -7.56 -16.04
N ASN A 145 15.97 -7.44 -16.02
CA ASN A 145 15.27 -6.24 -15.56
C ASN A 145 15.37 -6.12 -14.03
N LEU A 146 15.43 -4.89 -13.54
CA LEU A 146 15.31 -4.57 -12.11
C LEU A 146 13.85 -4.71 -11.69
N ILE A 147 13.61 -5.56 -10.70
CA ILE A 147 12.32 -5.79 -10.06
C ILE A 147 12.39 -5.19 -8.66
N ILE A 148 11.44 -4.32 -8.36
CA ILE A 148 11.26 -3.68 -7.06
C ILE A 148 10.07 -4.35 -6.39
N HIS A 149 10.26 -4.79 -5.15
CA HIS A 149 9.26 -5.47 -4.34
C HIS A 149 8.94 -4.62 -3.11
N ILE A 150 7.68 -4.27 -2.88
CA ILE A 150 7.24 -3.61 -1.66
C ILE A 150 6.27 -4.55 -0.95
N LYS A 151 6.61 -4.96 0.27
CA LYS A 151 5.69 -5.67 1.16
C LYS A 151 5.12 -4.71 2.18
N THR A 152 3.80 -4.70 2.30
CA THR A 152 3.09 -3.93 3.33
C THR A 152 2.45 -4.86 4.33
N LYS A 153 2.50 -4.47 5.62
CA LYS A 153 1.93 -5.27 6.70
C LYS A 153 0.49 -4.87 6.97
N LYS A 154 -0.41 -5.85 6.94
CA LYS A 154 -1.76 -5.68 7.48
C LYS A 154 -1.75 -5.87 9.00
N PRO A 155 -2.38 -5.00 9.79
CA PRO A 155 -2.73 -5.35 11.16
C PRO A 155 -3.83 -6.44 11.16
N ALA A 156 -3.51 -7.62 11.69
CA ALA A 156 -4.47 -8.71 11.90
C ALA A 156 -5.78 -8.23 12.53
N ASN A 157 -6.90 -8.72 12.00
CA ASN A 157 -8.16 -8.70 12.74
C ASN A 157 -8.09 -9.73 13.87
N ILE A 158 -8.97 -9.58 14.87
CA ILE A 158 -9.09 -10.40 16.10
C ILE A 158 -9.20 -11.93 15.83
N LEU A 159 -9.40 -12.35 14.58
CA LEU A 159 -9.58 -13.74 14.14
C LEU A 159 -8.81 -14.12 12.85
N GLY A 160 -7.93 -13.27 12.33
CA GLY A 160 -7.29 -13.51 11.03
C GLY A 160 -5.80 -13.26 11.04
N THR A 161 -5.05 -14.13 10.37
CA THR A 161 -3.61 -14.00 10.13
C THR A 161 -3.29 -12.69 9.39
N ASP A 162 -2.12 -12.11 9.68
CA ASP A 162 -1.56 -10.98 8.92
C ASP A 162 -1.61 -11.33 7.42
N ILE A 163 -2.23 -10.46 6.62
CA ILE A 163 -2.21 -10.59 5.15
C ILE A 163 -1.09 -9.71 4.64
N LEU A 164 -0.10 -10.31 4.01
CA LEU A 164 1.01 -9.61 3.38
C LEU A 164 0.60 -9.27 1.95
N TYR A 165 0.67 -7.98 1.59
CA TYR A 165 0.53 -7.56 0.21
C TYR A 165 1.92 -7.36 -0.38
N ASP A 166 2.25 -8.14 -1.41
CA ASP A 166 3.49 -8.03 -2.19
C ASP A 166 3.17 -7.30 -3.51
N ILE A 167 3.62 -6.06 -3.62
CA ILE A 167 3.46 -5.22 -4.80
C ILE A 167 4.79 -5.20 -5.54
N LYS A 168 4.74 -5.46 -6.86
CA LYS A 168 5.94 -5.61 -7.70
C LYS A 168 5.93 -4.60 -8.84
N GLY A 169 7.07 -3.97 -9.07
CA GLY A 169 7.34 -3.06 -10.17
C GLY A 169 8.54 -3.54 -10.96
N GLU A 170 8.50 -3.38 -12.28
CA GLU A 170 9.60 -3.80 -13.15
C GLU A 170 10.13 -2.62 -13.96
N VAL A 171 11.46 -2.49 -13.93
CA VAL A 171 12.22 -1.50 -14.68
C VAL A 171 13.17 -2.24 -15.60
N SER A 172 12.98 -2.06 -16.90
CA SER A 172 13.97 -2.52 -17.88
C SER A 172 15.10 -1.51 -17.92
N VAL A 173 16.26 -1.93 -17.43
CA VAL A 173 17.50 -1.16 -17.42
C VAL A 173 18.36 -1.74 -18.53
N LYS A 174 18.45 -1.07 -19.68
CA LYS A 174 19.26 -1.53 -20.83
C LYS A 174 20.50 -0.66 -20.94
N TYR A 175 21.62 -1.13 -20.41
CA TYR A 175 22.90 -0.46 -20.59
C TYR A 175 24.02 -1.44 -20.93
N LYS A 176 25.04 -0.87 -21.56
CA LYS A 176 26.26 -1.52 -21.98
C LYS A 176 27.37 -0.92 -21.12
N SER A 177 27.77 -1.61 -20.06
CA SER A 177 28.96 -1.26 -19.32
C SER A 177 30.16 -1.43 -20.26
N ASN A 178 31.02 -0.42 -20.31
CA ASN A 178 32.35 -0.63 -20.84
C ASN A 178 33.18 -1.23 -19.70
N ILE A 179 33.33 -2.56 -19.71
CA ILE A 179 34.24 -3.24 -18.79
C ILE A 179 35.66 -2.70 -19.03
N LEU A 180 36.16 -1.89 -18.09
CA LEU A 180 37.59 -1.65 -17.97
C LEU A 180 38.21 -2.80 -17.18
N VAL A 181 38.68 -3.81 -17.92
CA VAL A 181 39.56 -4.86 -17.39
C VAL A 181 40.83 -4.16 -16.89
N THR A 182 40.97 -4.07 -15.57
CA THR A 182 42.22 -3.61 -14.95
C THR A 182 43.10 -4.86 -14.79
N TYR A 183 44.25 -4.86 -15.48
CA TYR A 183 45.26 -5.94 -15.46
C TYR A 183 46.00 -6.06 -14.13
#